data_AF-A0A656GIA9-F1
#
_entry.id   AF-A0A656GIA9-F1
#
_cell.length_a   1.000
_cell.length_b   1.000
_cell.length_c   1.000
_cell.angle_alpha   90.00
_cell.angle_beta   90.00
_cell.angle_gamma   90.00
#
_symmetry.space_group_name_H-M   'P 1'
#
loop_
_entity.id
_entity.type
_entity.pdbx_description
1 polymer ?
#
loop_
_entity_poly.entity_id
_entity_poly.type
_entity_poly.pdbx_seq_one_letter_code
_entity_poly.pdbx_strand_id
1 'polypeptide(L)'
;MAKIAPQLPIEVDSETGVWTSDALPMLYVPRHFFVNNHMGIEEVLGADAYAEILYKAGYKSAWHWCEKEAECHGLQGVAVFEHYMKRLSQRGWGLFKIQDIDIEKGTASVKLEHSCFVYVYGKVGRKVDYMFTGWF
;
A
#
# COMPACT_ATOMS: atom_id res chain seq x y z
N MET A 1 -14.10 17.65 7.27
CA MET A 1 -12.69 17.71 6.81
C MET A 1 -12.67 18.19 5.37
N ALA A 2 -11.70 19.03 5.01
CA ALA A 2 -11.58 19.53 3.64
C ALA A 2 -11.14 18.40 2.70
N LYS A 3 -11.76 18.33 1.52
CA LYS A 3 -11.29 17.47 0.43
C LYS A 3 -10.14 18.20 -0.28
N ILE A 4 -9.05 17.50 -0.51
CA ILE A 4 -7.91 18.01 -1.27
C ILE A 4 -7.84 17.28 -2.61
N ALA A 5 -7.29 17.95 -3.62
CA ALA A 5 -6.96 17.29 -4.88
C ALA A 5 -5.89 16.21 -4.65
N PRO A 6 -5.83 15.17 -5.50
CA PRO A 6 -4.72 14.23 -5.50
C PRO A 6 -3.38 14.97 -5.58
N GLN A 7 -2.44 14.58 -4.73
CA GLN A 7 -1.08 15.14 -4.68
C GLN A 7 -0.05 14.30 -5.45
N LEU A 8 -0.55 13.29 -6.16
CA LEU A 8 0.21 12.36 -6.99
C LEU A 8 -0.03 12.78 -8.45
N PRO A 9 1.01 13.02 -9.27
CA PRO A 9 0.79 13.17 -10.71
C PRO A 9 0.15 11.89 -11.25
N ILE A 10 -0.98 12.05 -11.94
CA ILE A 10 -1.73 10.96 -12.56
C ILE A 10 -1.99 11.35 -14.01
N GLU A 11 -1.57 10.48 -14.91
CA GLU A 11 -1.82 10.60 -16.34
C GLU A 11 -2.61 9.40 -16.81
N VAL A 12 -3.46 9.59 -17.81
CA VAL A 12 -4.20 8.50 -18.46
C VAL A 12 -3.89 8.56 -19.93
N ASP A 13 -3.31 7.50 -20.45
CA ASP A 13 -3.08 7.32 -21.88
C ASP A 13 -4.45 7.19 -22.58
N SER A 14 -4.74 8.08 -23.52
CA SER A 14 -6.02 8.11 -24.23
C SER A 14 -6.19 7.00 -25.26
N GLU A 15 -5.10 6.38 -25.73
CA GLU A 15 -5.14 5.29 -26.69
C GLU A 15 -5.29 3.94 -26.00
N THR A 16 -4.60 3.75 -24.86
CA THR A 16 -4.55 2.47 -24.15
C THR A 16 -5.42 2.41 -22.90
N GLY A 17 -5.79 3.56 -22.33
CA GLY A 17 -6.50 3.66 -21.05
C GLY A 17 -5.64 3.37 -19.82
N VAL A 18 -4.31 3.20 -19.97
CA VAL A 18 -3.41 2.96 -18.85
C VAL A 18 -3.29 4.21 -17.98
N TRP A 19 -3.51 4.04 -16.69
CA TRP A 19 -3.24 5.08 -15.70
C TRP A 19 -1.80 4.96 -15.25
N THR A 20 -1.07 6.07 -15.21
CA THR A 20 0.31 6.11 -14.74
C THR A 20 0.42 7.06 -13.57
N SER A 21 1.14 6.67 -12.54
CA SER A 21 1.54 7.55 -11.44
C SER A 21 3.04 7.47 -11.26
N ASP A 22 3.70 8.63 -11.30
CA ASP A 22 5.16 8.71 -11.33
C ASP A 22 5.72 7.80 -12.46
N ALA A 23 6.49 6.76 -12.13
CA ALA A 23 7.09 5.86 -13.12
C ALA A 23 6.33 4.54 -13.35
N LEU A 24 5.13 4.38 -12.76
CA LEU A 24 4.47 3.07 -12.67
C LEU A 24 3.05 3.06 -13.25
N PRO A 25 2.68 2.01 -14.01
CA PRO A 25 1.31 1.78 -14.43
C PRO A 25 0.47 1.33 -13.23
N MET A 26 -0.75 1.85 -13.15
CA MET A 26 -1.67 1.70 -12.04
C MET A 26 -3.04 1.21 -12.53
N LEU A 27 -3.80 0.60 -11.62
CA LEU A 27 -5.22 0.30 -11.82
C LEU A 27 -6.05 1.16 -10.87
N TYR A 28 -7.02 1.90 -11.42
CA TYR A 28 -8.02 2.60 -10.60
C TYR A 28 -9.18 1.65 -10.25
N VAL A 29 -9.03 0.94 -9.14
CA VAL A 29 -9.97 -0.12 -8.71
C VAL A 29 -10.82 0.38 -7.53
N PRO A 30 -12.15 0.15 -7.53
CA PRO A 30 -12.98 0.45 -6.37
C PRO A 30 -12.58 -0.35 -5.12
N ARG A 31 -12.45 0.33 -3.98
CA ARG A 31 -12.05 -0.30 -2.70
C ARG A 31 -12.88 -1.55 -2.34
N HIS A 32 -14.21 -1.46 -2.47
CA HIS A 32 -15.09 -2.57 -2.11
C HIS A 32 -14.81 -3.80 -2.99
N PHE A 33 -14.53 -3.62 -4.28
CA PHE A 33 -14.21 -4.72 -5.17
C PHE A 33 -12.93 -5.43 -4.71
N PHE A 34 -11.87 -4.66 -4.46
CA PHE A 34 -10.60 -5.22 -3.99
C PHE A 34 -10.76 -5.97 -2.65
N VAL A 35 -11.40 -5.36 -1.67
CA VAL A 35 -11.56 -5.98 -0.34
C VAL A 35 -12.53 -7.17 -0.36
N ASN A 36 -13.57 -7.16 -1.19
CA ASN A 36 -14.46 -8.32 -1.35
C ASN A 36 -13.71 -9.54 -1.91
N ASN A 37 -12.79 -9.34 -2.87
CA ASN A 37 -11.96 -10.43 -3.38
C ASN A 37 -11.02 -10.96 -2.29
N HIS A 38 -10.39 -10.06 -1.53
CA HIS A 38 -9.56 -10.42 -0.38
C HIS A 38 -10.33 -11.27 0.64
N MET A 39 -11.55 -10.84 1.02
CA MET A 39 -12.43 -11.58 1.93
C MET A 39 -12.84 -12.95 1.37
N GLY A 40 -13.24 -13.01 0.10
CA GLY A 40 -13.68 -14.25 -0.53
C GLY A 40 -12.57 -15.30 -0.62
N ILE A 41 -11.32 -14.87 -0.87
CA ILE A 41 -10.16 -15.79 -0.88
C ILE A 41 -9.81 -16.22 0.55
N GLU A 42 -9.82 -15.30 1.51
CA GLU A 42 -9.58 -15.60 2.92
C GLU A 42 -10.58 -16.64 3.46
N GLU A 43 -11.85 -16.56 3.07
CA GLU A 43 -12.90 -17.51 3.47
C GLU A 43 -12.58 -18.95 3.02
N VAL A 44 -11.94 -19.12 1.86
CA VAL A 44 -11.59 -20.43 1.31
C VAL A 44 -10.27 -20.97 1.89
N LEU A 45 -9.25 -20.13 2.01
CA LEU A 45 -7.90 -20.56 2.39
C LEU A 45 -7.63 -20.49 3.90
N GLY A 46 -8.41 -19.69 4.62
CA GLY A 46 -8.07 -19.23 5.97
C GLY A 46 -7.03 -18.12 5.96
N ALA A 47 -7.03 -17.31 7.03
CA ALA A 47 -6.20 -16.11 7.13
C ALA A 47 -4.70 -16.40 7.12
N ASP A 48 -4.23 -17.46 7.79
CA ASP A 48 -2.80 -17.73 7.95
C ASP A 48 -2.13 -18.13 6.63
N ALA A 49 -2.72 -19.08 5.90
CA ALA A 49 -2.21 -19.52 4.60
C ALA A 49 -2.30 -18.39 3.56
N TYR A 50 -3.39 -17.61 3.59
CA TYR A 50 -3.54 -16.49 2.69
C TYR A 50 -2.55 -15.35 3.00
N ALA A 51 -2.29 -15.06 4.27
CA ALA A 51 -1.30 -14.08 4.70
C ALA A 51 0.11 -14.42 4.20
N GLU A 52 0.51 -15.69 4.23
CA GLU A 52 1.82 -16.12 3.70
C GLU A 52 1.95 -15.86 2.19
N ILE A 53 0.88 -16.14 1.42
CA ILE A 53 0.84 -15.87 -0.02
C ILE A 53 0.94 -14.36 -0.28
N LEU A 54 0.15 -13.57 0.45
CA LEU A 54 0.14 -12.11 0.33
C LEU A 54 1.48 -11.50 0.75
N TYR A 55 2.16 -12.05 1.75
CA TYR A 55 3.48 -11.57 2.17
C TYR A 55 4.48 -11.65 1.02
N LYS A 56 4.60 -12.82 0.38
CA LYS A 56 5.53 -13.05 -0.73
C LYS A 56 5.23 -12.15 -1.93
N ALA A 57 3.95 -12.01 -2.29
CA ALA A 57 3.52 -11.15 -3.39
C ALA A 57 3.72 -9.65 -3.06
N GLY A 58 3.39 -9.24 -1.83
CA GLY A 58 3.55 -7.90 -1.31
C GLY A 58 5.01 -7.47 -1.30
N TYR A 59 5.91 -8.33 -0.80
CA TYR A 59 7.34 -8.05 -0.71
C TYR A 59 7.95 -7.76 -2.07
N LYS A 60 7.67 -8.63 -3.04
CA LYS A 60 8.12 -8.44 -4.42
C LYS A 60 7.60 -7.13 -5.02
N SER A 61 6.33 -6.83 -4.79
CA SER A 61 5.67 -5.65 -5.35
C SER A 61 6.17 -4.36 -4.71
N ALA A 62 6.37 -4.35 -3.39
CA ALA A 62 6.90 -3.21 -2.65
C ALA A 62 8.34 -2.91 -3.06
N TRP A 63 9.19 -3.94 -3.18
CA TRP A 63 10.56 -3.77 -3.64
C TRP A 63 10.63 -3.16 -5.04
N HIS A 64 9.87 -3.72 -5.98
CA HIS A 64 9.81 -3.21 -7.35
C HIS A 64 9.30 -1.77 -7.41
N TRP A 65 8.27 -1.44 -6.62
CA TRP A 65 7.75 -0.08 -6.53
C TRP A 65 8.81 0.88 -5.99
N CYS A 66 9.47 0.53 -4.89
CA CYS A 66 10.49 1.35 -4.25
C CYS A 66 11.70 1.57 -5.16
N GLU A 67 12.14 0.56 -5.91
CA GLU A 67 13.22 0.67 -6.88
C GLU A 67 12.89 1.70 -7.98
N LYS A 68 11.69 1.60 -8.57
CA LYS A 68 11.26 2.51 -9.65
C LYS A 68 11.07 3.94 -9.18
N GLU A 69 10.60 4.12 -7.95
CA GLU A 69 10.38 5.46 -7.38
C GLU A 69 11.68 6.08 -6.88
N ALA A 70 12.59 5.27 -6.33
CA ALA A 70 13.93 5.73 -6.00
C ALA A 70 14.67 6.24 -7.25
N GLU A 71 14.58 5.50 -8.36
CA GLU A 71 15.13 5.92 -9.65
C GLU A 71 14.45 7.19 -10.18
N CYS A 72 13.11 7.23 -10.19
CA CYS A 72 12.32 8.35 -10.71
C CYS A 72 12.58 9.67 -9.97
N HIS A 73 12.74 9.61 -8.64
CA HIS A 73 12.86 10.80 -7.78
C HIS A 73 14.29 11.03 -7.26
N GLY A 74 15.27 10.19 -7.64
CA GLY A 74 16.64 10.26 -7.16
C GLY A 74 16.78 10.04 -5.64
N LEU A 75 15.95 9.17 -5.07
CA LEU A 75 15.91 8.90 -3.62
C LEU A 75 16.84 7.75 -3.24
N GLN A 76 17.30 7.76 -1.99
CA GLN A 76 18.16 6.72 -1.43
C GLN A 76 17.93 6.54 0.07
N GLY A 77 18.26 5.35 0.59
CA GLY A 77 18.17 5.05 2.02
C GLY A 77 16.78 5.28 2.61
N VAL A 78 16.73 5.91 3.79
CA VAL A 78 15.47 6.18 4.52
C VAL A 78 14.48 7.01 3.71
N ALA A 79 14.94 7.90 2.83
CA ALA A 79 14.07 8.74 2.02
C ALA A 79 13.16 7.92 1.09
N VAL A 80 13.60 6.72 0.65
CA VAL A 80 12.76 5.80 -0.14
C VAL A 80 11.60 5.27 0.71
N PHE A 81 11.87 4.89 1.96
CA PHE A 81 10.84 4.39 2.87
C PHE A 81 9.84 5.48 3.26
N GLU A 82 10.31 6.69 3.57
CA GLU A 82 9.46 7.85 3.85
C GLU A 82 8.54 8.19 2.67
N HIS A 83 9.10 8.19 1.46
CA HIS A 83 8.34 8.38 0.23
C HIS A 83 7.31 7.27 0.01
N TYR A 84 7.69 6.02 0.26
CA TYR A 84 6.77 4.89 0.14
C TYR A 84 5.56 5.02 1.08
N MET A 85 5.78 5.35 2.35
CA MET A 85 4.68 5.57 3.33
C MET A 85 3.75 6.71 2.90
N LYS A 86 4.34 7.80 2.40
CA LYS A 86 3.58 8.93 1.85
C LYS A 86 2.74 8.52 0.64
N ARG A 87 3.30 7.75 -0.30
CA ARG A 87 2.61 7.30 -1.52
C ARG A 87 1.54 6.25 -1.24
N LEU A 88 1.73 5.37 -0.26
CA LEU A 88 0.65 4.51 0.23
C LEU A 88 -0.54 5.34 0.71
N SER A 89 -0.26 6.43 1.42
CA SER A 89 -1.29 7.32 1.93
C SER A 89 -2.05 8.06 0.83
N GLN A 90 -1.30 8.61 -0.14
CA GLN A 90 -1.88 9.35 -1.26
C GLN A 90 -2.66 8.46 -2.24
N ARG A 91 -2.38 7.16 -2.28
CA ARG A 91 -3.11 6.17 -3.09
C ARG A 91 -4.36 5.59 -2.41
N GLY A 92 -4.66 6.01 -1.19
CA GLY A 92 -5.94 5.70 -0.53
C GLY A 92 -6.00 4.37 0.23
N TRP A 93 -4.85 3.78 0.56
CA TRP A 93 -4.74 2.59 1.43
C TRP A 93 -5.03 2.90 2.90
N GLY A 94 -4.80 4.14 3.32
CA GLY A 94 -4.99 4.66 4.67
C GLY A 94 -4.08 5.86 4.88
N LEU A 95 -3.84 6.28 6.12
CA LEU A 95 -2.83 7.29 6.46
C LEU A 95 -1.71 6.61 7.25
N PHE A 96 -0.56 6.45 6.60
CA PHE A 96 0.63 5.86 7.17
C PHE A 96 1.51 6.96 7.76
N LYS A 97 1.82 6.86 9.04
CA LYS A 97 2.66 7.80 9.79
C LYS A 97 3.82 7.04 10.42
N ILE A 98 5.03 7.37 10.00
CA ILE A 98 6.25 6.87 10.65
C ILE A 98 6.30 7.49 12.05
N GLN A 99 6.43 6.64 13.06
CA GLN A 99 6.57 7.06 14.46
C GLN A 99 8.04 7.03 14.89
N ASP A 100 8.79 6.04 14.41
CA ASP A 100 10.19 5.83 14.76
C ASP A 100 10.90 5.04 13.65
N ILE A 101 12.19 5.31 13.43
CA ILE A 101 13.10 4.54 12.58
C ILE A 101 14.46 4.45 13.28
N ASP A 102 14.91 3.23 13.54
CA ASP A 102 16.23 2.91 14.06
C ASP A 102 16.99 2.09 13.01
N ILE A 103 17.90 2.76 12.29
CA ILE A 103 18.67 2.15 11.19
C ILE A 103 19.66 1.11 11.73
N GLU A 104 20.28 1.37 12.89
CA GLU A 104 21.27 0.47 13.48
C GLU A 104 20.62 -0.86 13.91
N LYS A 105 19.42 -0.79 14.46
CA LYS A 105 18.64 -1.97 14.83
C LYS A 105 17.85 -2.57 13.66
N GLY A 106 17.71 -1.85 12.54
CA GLY A 106 16.91 -2.28 11.39
C GLY A 106 15.41 -2.34 11.72
N THR A 107 14.91 -1.44 12.56
CA THR A 107 13.51 -1.44 13.01
C THR A 107 12.82 -0.12 12.69
N ALA A 108 11.52 -0.18 12.39
CA ALA A 108 10.67 0.99 12.25
C ALA A 108 9.31 0.75 12.91
N SER A 109 8.66 1.83 13.34
CA SER A 109 7.28 1.81 13.83
C SER A 109 6.41 2.71 12.98
N VAL A 110 5.31 2.17 12.45
CA VAL A 110 4.38 2.89 11.57
C VAL A 110 2.97 2.79 12.14
N LYS A 111 2.33 3.94 12.33
CA LYS A 111 0.92 4.04 12.66
C LYS A 111 0.10 4.12 11.40
N LEU A 112 -0.84 3.19 11.24
CA LEU A 112 -1.87 3.25 10.20
C LEU A 112 -3.17 3.78 10.78
N GLU A 113 -3.69 4.85 10.21
CA GLU A 113 -5.04 5.37 10.47
C GLU A 113 -5.91 5.19 9.22
N HIS A 114 -7.24 5.09 9.38
CA HIS A 114 -8.17 5.06 8.24
C HIS A 114 -7.91 3.94 7.22
N SER A 115 -7.50 2.75 7.70
CA SER A 115 -7.25 1.56 6.85
C SER A 115 -8.41 1.26 5.90
N CYS A 116 -8.08 0.98 4.64
CA CYS A 116 -9.05 0.54 3.64
C CYS A 116 -9.70 -0.80 4.00
N PHE A 117 -8.99 -1.72 4.66
CA PHE A 117 -9.53 -3.02 5.07
C PHE A 117 -10.50 -2.86 6.23
N VAL A 118 -10.09 -2.15 7.30
CA VAL A 118 -10.93 -1.93 8.48
C VAL A 118 -12.23 -1.22 8.12
N TYR A 119 -12.21 -0.30 7.15
CA TYR A 119 -13.43 0.37 6.70
C TYR A 119 -14.45 -0.54 6.01
N VAL A 120 -14.02 -1.68 5.45
CA VAL A 120 -14.93 -2.64 4.80
C VAL A 120 -15.27 -3.79 5.75
N TYR A 121 -14.27 -4.37 6.44
CA TYR A 121 -14.48 -5.44 7.42
C TYR A 121 -15.28 -4.99 8.65
N GLY A 122 -15.08 -3.75 9.11
CA GLY A 122 -15.59 -3.28 10.39
C GLY A 122 -14.84 -3.89 11.60
N LYS A 123 -15.52 -3.96 12.75
CA LYS A 123 -14.95 -4.53 13.99
C LYS A 123 -15.18 -6.03 14.04
N VAL A 124 -14.13 -6.81 13.76
CA VAL A 124 -14.19 -8.28 13.68
C VAL A 124 -13.35 -9.01 14.74
N GLY A 125 -12.84 -8.29 15.75
CA GLY A 125 -12.11 -8.90 16.88
C GLY A 125 -10.72 -9.44 16.55
N ARG A 126 -10.18 -9.16 15.35
CA ARG A 126 -8.84 -9.58 14.91
C ARG A 126 -8.20 -8.52 14.01
N LYS A 127 -6.90 -8.67 13.72
CA LYS A 127 -6.18 -7.84 12.75
C LYS A 127 -6.58 -8.25 11.32
N VAL A 128 -6.90 -7.27 10.48
CA VAL A 128 -7.29 -7.47 9.06
C VAL A 128 -6.33 -6.81 8.07
N ASP A 129 -5.39 -6.03 8.58
CA ASP A 129 -4.37 -5.30 7.80
C ASP A 129 -3.15 -6.15 7.46
N TYR A 130 -3.25 -7.48 7.57
CA TYR A 130 -2.11 -8.39 7.46
C TYR A 130 -1.50 -8.43 6.06
N MET A 131 -2.23 -8.01 5.01
CA MET A 131 -1.68 -7.84 3.67
C MET A 131 -0.48 -6.87 3.64
N PHE A 132 -0.50 -5.83 4.47
CA PHE A 132 0.58 -4.84 4.52
C PHE A 132 1.88 -5.40 5.13
N THR A 133 1.86 -6.56 5.78
CA THR A 133 3.06 -7.12 6.42
C THR A 133 4.17 -7.41 5.41
N GLY A 134 3.82 -7.80 4.18
CA GLY A 134 4.80 -7.96 3.11
C GLY A 134 5.22 -6.64 2.46
N TRP A 135 4.66 -5.49 2.85
CA TRP A 135 4.99 -4.21 2.23
C TRP A 135 6.10 -3.48 2.98
N PHE A 136 6.39 -3.87 4.21
CA PHE A 136 7.44 -3.31 5.07
C PHE A 136 8.64 -4.26 5.12
#